data_AF-D3AUA2-F1
#
_entry.id   AF-D3AUA2-F1
#
_cell.length_a   1.000
_cell.length_b   1.000
_cell.length_c   1.000
_cell.angle_alpha   90.00
_cell.angle_beta   90.00
_cell.angle_gamma   90.00
#
_symmetry.space_group_name_H-M   'P 1'
#
loop_
_entity.id
_entity.type
_entity.pdbx_description
1 polymer ?
#
loop_
_entity_poly.entity_id
_entity_poly.type
_entity_poly.pdbx_seq_one_letter_code
_entity_poly.pdbx_strand_id
1 'polypeptide(L)'
;MIIENKDTFYTMRRHLISGGGPIFGLETGTLIYGAGKQILRSFRDFSLCMEPYITNSGNKIYYFGDLDYEGISIYEDLCGRFGREWVIEPFKAAYIAMTEKVLNTLTVQDSLDSGLCSLPGMKEKQSRRGGDLFFGYFEAAEQEKMKAVLLAGKYIPQECLTISDLPMRPGDYDGT
;
A
#
# COMPACT_ATOMS: atom_id res chain seq x y z
N MET A 1 4.51 -0.39 9.61
CA MET A 1 3.81 -0.21 8.33
C MET A 1 2.50 0.54 8.57
N ILE A 2 2.28 1.61 7.83
CA ILE A 2 1.04 2.38 7.80
C ILE A 2 0.16 1.81 6.68
N ILE A 3 -1.09 1.49 7.00
CA ILE A 3 -2.09 0.98 6.05
C ILE A 3 -3.25 1.97 6.01
N GLU A 4 -3.52 2.53 4.83
CA GLU A 4 -4.52 3.57 4.65
C GLU A 4 -5.95 3.11 5.00
N ASN A 5 -6.37 1.95 4.46
CA ASN A 5 -7.74 1.47 4.57
C ASN A 5 -7.95 0.55 5.78
N LYS A 6 -9.14 0.68 6.40
CA LYS A 6 -9.50 -0.01 7.63
C LYS A 6 -9.60 -1.53 7.41
N ASP A 7 -10.24 -1.96 6.34
CA ASP A 7 -10.50 -3.37 6.08
C ASP A 7 -9.20 -4.13 5.75
N THR A 8 -8.34 -3.50 4.94
CA THR A 8 -6.98 -3.99 4.68
C THR A 8 -6.16 -4.07 5.96
N PHE A 9 -6.23 -3.06 6.83
CA PHE A 9 -5.58 -3.09 8.15
C PHE A 9 -6.04 -4.28 8.99
N TYR A 10 -7.35 -4.53 9.10
CA TYR A 10 -7.87 -5.67 9.85
C TYR A 10 -7.46 -7.01 9.25
N THR A 11 -7.41 -7.11 7.92
CA THR A 11 -7.00 -8.32 7.19
C THR A 11 -5.54 -8.65 7.52
N MET A 12 -4.63 -7.69 7.34
CA MET A 12 -3.20 -7.87 7.63
C MET A 12 -2.94 -8.10 9.12
N ARG A 13 -3.65 -7.41 10.01
CA ARG A 13 -3.56 -7.63 11.46
C ARG A 13 -4.01 -9.04 11.83
N ARG A 14 -5.13 -9.51 11.28
CA ARG A 14 -5.64 -10.86 11.53
C ARG A 14 -4.63 -11.92 11.07
N HIS A 15 -4.04 -11.74 9.88
CA HIS A 15 -3.00 -12.61 9.36
C HIS A 15 -1.85 -12.77 10.37
N LEU A 16 -1.26 -11.66 10.81
CA LEU A 16 -0.15 -11.69 11.77
C LEU A 16 -0.51 -12.29 13.12
N ILE A 17 -1.71 -11.98 13.66
CA ILE A 17 -2.17 -12.54 14.94
C ILE A 17 -2.42 -14.05 14.84
N SER A 18 -2.82 -14.54 13.68
CA SER A 18 -3.11 -15.96 13.47
C SER A 18 -1.86 -16.80 13.16
N GLY A 19 -0.66 -16.27 13.41
CA GLY A 19 0.61 -16.95 13.10
C GLY A 19 1.09 -16.80 11.65
N GLY A 20 0.44 -15.93 10.87
CA GLY A 20 0.79 -15.68 9.48
C GLY A 20 2.23 -15.23 9.26
N GLY A 21 2.75 -15.53 8.07
CA GLY A 21 4.11 -15.18 7.65
C GLY A 21 4.30 -13.70 7.38
N PRO A 22 5.54 -13.31 7.02
CA PRO A 22 5.86 -11.96 6.59
C PRO A 22 4.91 -11.50 5.48
N ILE A 23 4.31 -10.33 5.63
CA ILE A 23 3.41 -9.77 4.62
C ILE A 23 4.26 -9.44 3.41
N PHE A 24 4.05 -10.12 2.27
CA PHE A 24 4.86 -9.99 1.05
C PHE A 24 6.38 -9.95 1.32
N GLY A 25 6.88 -10.80 2.23
CA GLY A 25 8.30 -10.89 2.59
C GLY A 25 8.80 -9.84 3.59
N LEU A 26 7.95 -8.93 4.06
CA LEU A 26 8.29 -7.92 5.05
C LEU A 26 7.91 -8.36 6.47
N GLU A 27 8.93 -8.58 7.31
CA GLU A 27 8.75 -8.73 8.77
C GLU A 27 8.33 -7.38 9.36
N THR A 28 7.06 -7.27 9.75
CA THR A 28 6.50 -6.02 10.22
C THR A 28 6.27 -6.05 11.72
N GLY A 29 6.99 -5.20 12.47
CA GLY A 29 6.84 -5.10 13.92
C GLY A 29 5.51 -4.45 14.36
N THR A 30 5.12 -3.36 13.70
CA THR A 30 3.92 -2.57 14.07
C THR A 30 3.09 -2.23 12.84
N LEU A 31 1.78 -2.47 12.92
CA LEU A 31 0.79 -1.98 11.96
C LEU A 31 0.10 -0.73 12.51
N ILE A 32 -0.05 0.30 11.67
CA ILE A 32 -0.71 1.56 12.00
C ILE A 32 -1.83 1.78 10.97
N TYR A 33 -3.04 2.06 11.45
CA TYR A 33 -4.15 2.44 10.58
C TYR A 33 -4.06 3.94 10.22
N GLY A 34 -4.03 4.24 8.92
CA GLY A 34 -3.79 5.57 8.35
C GLY A 34 -5.03 6.47 8.29
N ALA A 35 -6.20 5.92 7.94
CA ALA A 35 -7.45 6.67 7.77
C ALA A 35 -7.34 7.84 6.75
N GLY A 36 -6.72 7.58 5.61
CA GLY A 36 -6.48 8.58 4.56
C GLY A 36 -5.63 9.76 5.06
N LYS A 37 -5.99 10.99 4.68
CA LYS A 37 -5.28 12.22 5.09
C LYS A 37 -5.21 12.47 6.60
N GLN A 38 -5.99 11.76 7.42
CA GLN A 38 -5.91 11.87 8.88
C GLN A 38 -4.56 11.38 9.41
N ILE A 39 -3.87 10.50 8.67
CA ILE A 39 -2.51 10.07 9.01
C ILE A 39 -1.57 11.26 9.16
N LEU A 40 -1.71 12.30 8.35
CA LEU A 40 -0.82 13.47 8.41
C LEU A 40 -0.93 14.24 9.73
N ARG A 41 -2.10 14.18 10.40
CA ARG A 41 -2.31 14.79 11.73
C ARG A 41 -1.87 13.84 12.82
N SER A 42 -2.38 12.62 12.78
CA SER A 42 -2.09 11.60 13.79
C SER A 42 -0.62 11.22 13.82
N PHE A 43 0.09 11.18 12.69
CA PHE A 43 1.52 10.86 12.61
C PHE A 43 2.40 11.90 13.32
N ARG A 44 2.01 13.17 13.28
CA ARG A 44 2.65 14.22 14.08
C ARG A 44 2.41 14.02 15.57
N ASP A 45 1.23 13.58 15.96
CA ASP A 45 0.91 13.29 17.35
C ASP A 45 1.59 11.97 17.80
N PHE A 46 1.75 11.01 16.89
CA PHE A 46 2.49 9.77 17.09
C PHE A 46 3.97 10.01 17.37
N SER A 47 4.64 10.95 16.68
CA SER A 47 6.04 11.29 16.96
C SER A 47 6.23 11.92 18.35
N LEU A 48 5.18 12.54 18.90
CA LEU A 48 5.20 13.18 20.22
C LEU A 48 4.82 12.22 21.37
N CYS A 49 4.06 11.15 21.09
CA CYS A 49 3.41 10.34 22.14
C CYS A 49 3.77 8.84 22.15
N MET A 50 4.57 8.34 21.22
CA MET A 50 4.86 6.90 21.11
C MET A 50 6.09 6.44 21.90
N GLU A 51 6.12 5.13 22.18
CA GLU A 51 7.22 4.45 22.87
C GLU A 51 8.55 4.61 22.09
N PRO A 52 9.69 4.80 22.79
CA PRO A 52 10.99 5.13 22.17
C PRO A 52 11.49 4.17 21.08
N TYR A 53 11.02 2.92 21.06
CA TYR A 53 11.40 1.96 20.03
C TYR A 53 10.69 2.21 18.69
N ILE A 54 9.52 2.86 18.68
CA ILE A 54 8.80 3.24 17.45
C ILE A 54 9.45 4.48 16.84
N THR A 55 9.93 5.36 17.71
CA THR A 55 10.64 6.58 17.34
C THR A 55 12.16 6.41 17.25
N ASN A 56 12.63 5.19 16.97
CA ASN A 56 14.04 4.97 16.68
C ASN A 56 14.34 5.37 15.23
N SER A 57 15.32 6.26 15.00
CA SER A 57 15.72 6.71 13.66
C SER A 57 16.23 5.59 12.75
N GLY A 58 16.56 4.41 13.30
CA GLY A 58 16.84 3.20 12.53
C GLY A 58 15.59 2.51 11.95
N ASN A 59 14.38 2.93 12.33
CA ASN A 59 13.16 2.32 11.84
C ASN A 59 12.84 2.78 10.42
N LYS A 60 12.49 1.81 9.57
CA LYS A 60 11.87 2.07 8.27
C LYS A 60 10.36 2.05 8.40
N ILE A 61 9.73 3.07 7.82
CA ILE A 61 8.28 3.20 7.81
C ILE A 61 7.79 2.90 6.40
N TYR A 62 7.04 1.82 6.27
CA TYR A 62 6.37 1.47 5.03
C TYR A 62 4.98 2.09 4.98
N TYR A 63 4.64 2.74 3.87
CA TYR A 63 3.29 3.22 3.56
C TYR A 63 2.62 2.30 2.54
N PHE A 64 1.40 1.88 2.84
CA PHE A 64 0.55 1.16 1.91
C PHE A 64 -0.80 1.86 1.86
N GLY A 65 -1.15 2.41 0.69
CA GLY A 65 -2.44 3.00 0.35
C GLY A 65 -3.01 2.42 -0.94
N ASP A 66 -4.17 2.93 -1.38
CA ASP A 66 -4.71 2.61 -2.70
C ASP A 66 -3.74 3.06 -3.80
N LEU A 67 -3.73 2.37 -4.96
CA LEU A 67 -3.06 2.89 -6.14
C LEU A 67 -4.00 3.85 -6.87
N ASP A 68 -4.09 5.06 -6.34
CA ASP A 68 -4.80 6.19 -6.91
C ASP A 68 -4.00 7.49 -6.68
N TYR A 69 -4.45 8.62 -7.21
CA TYR A 69 -3.72 9.88 -7.01
C TYR A 69 -3.81 10.41 -5.57
N GLU A 70 -4.85 10.06 -4.81
CA GLU A 70 -4.98 10.51 -3.42
C GLU A 70 -4.04 9.75 -2.49
N GLY A 71 -3.98 8.42 -2.57
CA GLY A 71 -3.03 7.57 -1.85
C GLY A 71 -1.58 7.93 -2.16
N ILE A 72 -1.26 8.19 -3.44
CA ILE A 72 0.06 8.70 -3.84
C ILE A 72 0.33 10.06 -3.18
N SER A 73 -0.62 10.99 -3.22
CA SER A 73 -0.46 12.31 -2.61
C SER A 73 -0.30 12.24 -1.09
N ILE A 74 -1.00 11.33 -0.40
CA ILE A 74 -0.87 11.13 1.04
C ILE A 74 0.54 10.63 1.38
N TYR A 75 1.06 9.68 0.60
CA TYR A 75 2.44 9.23 0.74
C TYR A 75 3.44 10.37 0.55
N GLU A 76 3.32 11.16 -0.52
CA GLU A 76 4.25 12.26 -0.77
C GLU A 76 4.16 13.36 0.29
N ASP A 77 2.95 13.64 0.81
CA ASP A 77 2.76 14.56 1.93
C ASP A 77 3.41 14.04 3.22
N LEU A 78 3.37 12.71 3.48
CA LEU A 78 4.08 12.10 4.60
C LEU A 78 5.59 12.29 4.46
N CYS A 79 6.15 12.00 3.28
CA CYS A 79 7.58 12.21 3.00
C CYS A 79 7.96 13.70 3.14
N GLY A 80 7.15 14.62 2.61
CA GLY A 80 7.41 16.05 2.68
C GLY A 80 7.42 16.59 4.11
N ARG A 81 6.57 16.06 5.00
CA ARG A 81 6.47 16.51 6.40
C ARG A 81 7.46 15.83 7.33
N PHE A 82 7.74 14.54 7.12
CA PHE A 82 8.43 13.70 8.10
C PHE A 82 9.69 13.03 7.55
N GLY A 83 9.95 13.10 6.24
CA GLY A 83 11.09 12.45 5.58
C GLY A 83 12.47 12.97 5.98
N ARG A 84 12.54 14.06 6.76
CA ARG A 84 13.78 14.55 7.37
C ARG A 84 14.19 13.75 8.62
N GLU A 85 13.21 13.20 9.32
CA GLU A 85 13.39 12.50 10.58
C GLU A 85 13.27 10.98 10.40
N TRP A 86 12.48 10.53 9.42
CA TRP A 86 12.14 9.13 9.20
C TRP A 86 12.37 8.71 7.75
N VAL A 87 12.82 7.48 7.56
CA VAL A 87 12.81 6.84 6.24
C VAL A 87 11.40 6.31 5.98
N ILE A 88 10.69 6.93 5.04
CA ILE A 88 9.34 6.55 4.64
C ILE A 88 9.39 6.07 3.20
N GLU A 89 9.01 4.81 2.98
CA GLU A 89 9.04 4.15 1.67
C GLU A 89 7.64 3.61 1.34
N PRO A 90 7.22 3.60 0.06
CA PRO A 90 6.02 2.87 -0.32
C PRO A 90 6.29 1.37 -0.11
N PHE A 91 5.26 0.62 0.26
CA PHE A 91 5.39 -0.82 0.42
C PHE A 91 5.40 -1.53 -0.93
N LYS A 92 6.53 -1.41 -1.63
CA LYS A 92 6.72 -1.78 -3.04
C LYS A 92 6.13 -3.15 -3.39
N ALA A 93 6.42 -4.17 -2.58
CA ALA A 93 5.97 -5.53 -2.84
C ALA A 93 4.44 -5.66 -2.90
N ALA A 94 3.69 -4.98 -2.01
CA ALA A 94 2.24 -4.97 -2.05
C ALA A 94 1.70 -4.20 -3.27
N TYR A 95 2.31 -3.06 -3.62
CA TYR A 95 1.93 -2.29 -4.81
C TYR A 95 2.10 -3.09 -6.12
N ILE A 96 3.21 -3.83 -6.22
CA ILE A 96 3.44 -4.73 -7.37
C ILE A 96 2.41 -5.86 -7.35
N ALA A 97 2.22 -6.53 -6.21
CA ALA A 97 1.29 -7.64 -6.10
C ALA A 97 -0.15 -7.27 -6.52
N MET A 98 -0.65 -6.10 -6.07
CA MET A 98 -1.98 -5.65 -6.48
C MET A 98 -2.06 -5.30 -7.96
N THR A 99 -1.00 -4.68 -8.50
CA THR A 99 -0.95 -4.32 -9.92
C THR A 99 -0.94 -5.57 -10.79
N GLU A 100 -0.09 -6.55 -10.50
CA GLU A 100 -0.05 -7.81 -11.24
C GLU A 100 -1.36 -8.60 -11.09
N LYS A 101 -1.94 -8.67 -9.88
CA LYS A 101 -3.22 -9.38 -9.66
C LYS A 101 -4.34 -8.81 -10.51
N VAL A 102 -4.48 -7.48 -10.52
CA VAL A 102 -5.47 -6.81 -11.36
C VAL A 102 -5.20 -7.07 -12.83
N LEU A 103 -3.98 -6.79 -13.30
CA LEU A 103 -3.63 -6.94 -14.72
C LEU A 103 -3.80 -8.37 -15.24
N ASN A 104 -3.42 -9.38 -14.44
CA ASN A 104 -3.64 -10.80 -14.78
C ASN A 104 -5.12 -11.18 -14.82
N THR A 105 -5.97 -10.49 -14.06
CA THR A 105 -7.43 -10.66 -14.17
C THR A 105 -7.97 -10.03 -15.45
N LEU A 106 -7.33 -8.94 -15.94
CA LEU A 106 -7.72 -8.28 -17.20
C LEU A 106 -7.32 -9.08 -18.44
N THR A 107 -6.25 -9.86 -18.41
CA THR A 107 -5.79 -10.65 -19.58
C THR A 107 -6.66 -11.89 -19.84
N VAL A 108 -7.44 -12.33 -18.85
CA VAL A 108 -8.37 -13.47 -18.97
C VAL A 108 -9.70 -13.05 -19.61
N GLN A 109 -10.05 -11.76 -19.54
CA GLN A 109 -11.30 -11.22 -20.06
C GLN A 109 -10.98 -10.32 -21.27
N ASP A 110 -11.11 -10.86 -22.49
CA ASP A 110 -10.70 -10.25 -23.75
C ASP A 110 -10.91 -8.72 -23.81
N SER A 111 -9.79 -8.01 -24.04
CA SER A 111 -9.56 -6.55 -24.08
C SER A 111 -9.23 -5.84 -22.74
N LEU A 112 -8.08 -5.16 -22.73
CA LEU A 112 -7.63 -4.28 -21.64
C LEU A 112 -8.71 -3.27 -21.23
N ASP A 113 -9.49 -2.78 -22.19
CA ASP A 113 -10.61 -1.85 -21.98
C ASP A 113 -11.75 -2.48 -21.16
N SER A 114 -12.12 -3.74 -21.43
CA SER A 114 -13.16 -4.46 -20.68
C SER A 114 -12.69 -4.85 -19.28
N GLY A 115 -11.42 -5.23 -19.14
CA GLY A 115 -10.80 -5.51 -17.85
C GLY A 115 -10.75 -4.26 -16.95
N LEU A 116 -10.26 -3.14 -17.48
CA LEU A 116 -10.23 -1.86 -16.75
C LEU A 116 -11.63 -1.36 -16.38
N CYS A 117 -12.69 -1.73 -17.12
CA CYS A 117 -14.07 -1.41 -16.75
C CYS A 117 -14.49 -2.01 -15.41
N SER A 118 -13.92 -3.16 -15.01
CA SER A 118 -14.18 -3.78 -13.71
C SER A 118 -13.55 -3.01 -12.54
N LEU A 119 -12.52 -2.21 -12.80
CA LEU A 119 -11.95 -1.34 -11.80
C LEU A 119 -12.86 -0.15 -11.52
N PRO A 120 -12.95 0.26 -10.25
CA PRO A 120 -13.69 1.46 -9.88
C PRO A 120 -13.05 2.71 -10.53
N GLY A 121 -13.91 3.64 -10.96
CA GLY A 121 -13.47 4.92 -11.53
C GLY A 121 -13.03 5.91 -10.46
N MET A 122 -12.05 6.75 -10.79
CA MET A 122 -11.65 7.87 -9.93
C MET A 122 -12.67 9.01 -9.94
N LYS A 123 -12.71 9.82 -8.87
CA LYS A 123 -13.51 11.06 -8.83
C LYS A 123 -12.84 12.15 -9.68
N GLU A 124 -13.62 12.89 -10.48
CA GLU A 124 -13.20 13.87 -11.52
C GLU A 124 -12.35 15.09 -11.07
N LYS A 125 -11.77 15.14 -9.86
CA LYS A 125 -11.01 16.30 -9.38
C LYS A 125 -9.69 15.96 -8.71
N GLN A 126 -8.91 15.05 -9.29
CA GLN A 126 -7.56 14.78 -8.82
C GLN A 126 -6.53 15.52 -9.69
N SER A 127 -5.71 16.38 -9.08
CA SER A 127 -4.64 17.06 -9.80
C SER A 127 -3.61 16.03 -10.25
N ARG A 128 -3.29 15.98 -11.54
CA ARG A 128 -2.19 15.20 -12.13
C ARG A 128 -0.78 15.69 -11.69
N ARG A 129 -0.67 16.31 -10.53
CA ARG A 129 0.56 16.88 -9.98
C ARG A 129 0.97 16.02 -8.79
N GLY A 130 2.13 15.38 -8.88
CA GLY A 130 2.65 14.47 -7.85
C GLY A 130 2.86 13.05 -8.37
N GLY A 131 3.75 12.32 -7.70
CA GLY A 131 4.11 10.94 -7.99
C GLY A 131 5.59 10.70 -8.23
N ASP A 132 6.42 11.74 -8.40
CA ASP A 132 7.86 11.56 -8.69
C ASP A 132 8.58 10.84 -7.55
N LEU A 133 8.23 11.15 -6.29
CA LEU A 133 8.82 10.47 -5.13
C LEU A 133 8.30 9.05 -5.01
N PHE A 134 7.02 8.84 -5.30
CA PHE A 134 6.40 7.51 -5.22
C PHE A 134 6.94 6.58 -6.30
N PHE A 135 6.83 6.98 -7.57
CA PHE A 135 7.25 6.17 -8.72
C PHE A 135 8.76 5.92 -8.74
N GLY A 136 9.56 6.79 -8.12
CA GLY A 136 11.01 6.60 -7.97
C GLY A 136 11.43 5.31 -7.26
N TYR A 137 10.54 4.64 -6.52
CA TYR A 137 10.82 3.35 -5.88
C TYR A 137 10.62 2.13 -6.79
N PHE A 138 9.98 2.32 -7.93
CA PHE A 138 9.55 1.24 -8.82
C PHE A 138 10.40 1.19 -10.08
N GLU A 139 10.58 -0.02 -10.62
CA GLU A 139 11.27 -0.22 -11.90
C GLU A 139 10.44 0.37 -13.05
N ALA A 140 11.09 0.70 -14.18
CA ALA A 140 10.40 1.33 -15.30
C ALA A 140 9.17 0.54 -15.80
N ALA A 141 9.27 -0.80 -15.85
CA ALA A 141 8.17 -1.68 -16.24
C ALA A 141 7.01 -1.68 -15.22
N GLU A 142 7.31 -1.60 -13.93
CA GLU A 142 6.30 -1.51 -12.86
C GLU A 142 5.60 -0.15 -12.92
N GLN A 143 6.36 0.93 -13.11
CA GLN A 143 5.82 2.27 -13.26
C GLN A 143 4.89 2.39 -14.47
N GLU A 144 5.25 1.81 -15.61
CA GLU A 144 4.45 1.82 -16.83
C GLU A 144 3.07 1.19 -16.59
N LYS A 145 3.06 -0.01 -15.99
CA LYS A 145 1.83 -0.73 -15.60
C LYS A 145 0.95 0.09 -14.66
N MET A 146 1.54 0.64 -13.60
CA MET A 146 0.80 1.45 -12.62
C MET A 146 0.24 2.73 -13.25
N LYS A 147 1.05 3.45 -14.04
CA LYS A 147 0.65 4.69 -14.72
C LYS A 147 -0.45 4.43 -15.75
N ALA A 148 -0.45 3.29 -16.45
CA ALA A 148 -1.50 2.93 -17.40
C ALA A 148 -2.88 2.87 -16.72
N VAL A 149 -2.97 2.29 -15.52
CA VAL A 149 -4.22 2.24 -14.74
C VAL A 149 -4.69 3.65 -14.37
N LEU A 150 -3.80 4.49 -13.84
CA LEU A 150 -4.13 5.86 -13.45
C LEU A 150 -4.55 6.73 -14.64
N LEU A 151 -3.86 6.60 -15.79
CA LEU A 151 -4.16 7.34 -17.02
C LEU A 151 -5.51 6.94 -17.63
N ALA A 152 -5.94 5.70 -17.42
CA ALA A 152 -7.28 5.23 -17.76
C ALA A 152 -8.39 5.74 -16.82
N GLY A 153 -8.04 6.56 -15.81
CA GLY A 153 -8.99 7.08 -14.82
C GLY A 153 -9.48 6.03 -13.83
N LYS A 154 -8.72 4.94 -13.68
CA LYS A 154 -9.00 3.81 -12.80
C LYS A 154 -8.04 3.81 -11.62
N TYR A 155 -8.43 3.15 -10.54
CA TYR A 155 -7.55 2.91 -9.40
C TYR A 155 -7.56 1.43 -8.97
N ILE A 156 -6.54 1.03 -8.22
CA ILE A 156 -6.49 -0.30 -7.59
C ILE A 156 -6.73 -0.17 -6.09
N PRO A 157 -7.84 -0.70 -5.56
CA PRO A 157 -8.11 -0.71 -4.13
C PRO A 157 -7.16 -1.68 -3.40
N GLN A 158 -6.74 -1.34 -2.19
CA GLN A 158 -5.93 -2.21 -1.33
C GLN A 158 -6.60 -3.56 -1.10
N GLU A 159 -7.93 -3.56 -1.01
CA GLU A 159 -8.79 -4.72 -0.71
C GLU A 159 -8.74 -5.79 -1.80
N CYS A 160 -8.17 -5.50 -2.97
CA CYS A 160 -7.92 -6.55 -3.97
C CYS A 160 -6.92 -7.60 -3.45
N LEU A 161 -6.06 -7.24 -2.49
CA LEU A 161 -5.22 -8.17 -1.75
C LEU A 161 -5.98 -8.66 -0.51
N THR A 162 -6.28 -9.95 -0.53
CA THR A 162 -7.03 -10.66 0.50
C THR A 162 -6.10 -11.46 1.39
N ILE A 163 -6.63 -12.06 2.46
CA ILE A 163 -5.85 -12.95 3.32
C ILE A 163 -5.24 -14.14 2.56
N SER A 164 -5.86 -14.59 1.47
CA SER A 164 -5.36 -15.71 0.66
C SER A 164 -4.09 -15.37 -0.14
N ASP A 165 -3.81 -14.08 -0.32
CA ASP A 165 -2.62 -13.61 -1.01
C ASP A 165 -1.40 -13.49 -0.07
N LEU A 166 -1.60 -13.72 1.24
CA LEU A 166 -0.56 -13.60 2.26
C LEU A 166 0.03 -14.97 2.61
N PRO A 167 1.37 -15.10 2.68
CA PRO A 167 1.99 -16.39 2.96
C PRO A 167 1.85 -16.77 4.43
N MET A 168 1.61 -18.05 4.71
CA MET A 168 1.72 -18.62 6.07
C MET A 168 3.19 -18.72 6.49
N ARG A 169 3.47 -18.75 7.80
CA ARG A 169 4.83 -19.05 8.26
C ARG A 169 5.22 -20.48 7.87
N PRO A 170 6.43 -20.71 7.33
CA PRO A 170 6.93 -22.07 7.16
C PRO A 170 7.04 -22.73 8.55
N GLY A 171 6.19 -23.72 8.82
CA GLY A 171 6.20 -24.44 10.09
C GLY A 171 4.81 -24.74 10.68
N ASP A 172 3.80 -23.94 10.34
CA ASP A 172 2.42 -24.12 10.81
C ASP A 172 1.57 -24.93 9.80
N TYR A 173 2.11 -26.08 9.35
CA TYR A 173 1.29 -27.13 8.76
C TYR A 173 0.68 -27.97 9.90
N ASP A 174 -0.26 -27.40 10.65
CA ASP A 174 -1.28 -28.24 11.29
C ASP A 174 -2.29 -28.57 10.16
N GLY A 175 -2.43 -29.81 9.71
CA GLY A 175 -2.58 -30.98 10.57
C GLY A 175 -4.05 -31.22 10.89
N THR A 176 -4.93 -31.19 9.88
CA THR A 176 -6.20 -31.94 9.83
C THR A 176 -6.59 -32.21 8.40
#